data_AF-A0A4R8G900-F1
#
_entry.id   AF-A0A4R8G900-F1
#
_cell.length_a   1.000
_cell.length_b   1.000
_cell.length_c   1.000
_cell.angle_alpha   90.00
_cell.angle_beta   90.00
_cell.angle_gamma   90.00
#
_symmetry.space_group_name_H-M   'P 1'
#
loop_
_entity.id
_entity.type
_entity.pdbx_description
1 polymer ?
#
loop_
_entity_poly.entity_id
_entity_poly.type
_entity_poly.pdbx_seq_one_letter_code
_entity_poly.pdbx_strand_id
1 'polypeptide(L)'
;MSFAPSAFKYKKTSNSNPVNIRVFKDKSFTILAGHSVVNGNILPEAFYKENGQLDYSIDYSKLGAKVYAKVADGNTYEASEIFANGYFTIDNLPLSEKEYEIYVKVPGHLTSKLTTKLVQNVDGELAGVRLLAKMDKNAAGDVNGDMMVDIQDAIISVFSYGKENAGVNKGDVNQDGKVDETDLRFIEKNFLEKGPDAKESKKPKEKHGKVTLEKLFRSIGLELIE
;
A
#
# COMPACT_ATOMS: atom_id res chain seq x y z
N MET A 1 -5.87 -9.00 25.68
CA MET A 1 -5.28 -8.37 26.90
C MET A 1 -5.87 -9.08 28.11
N SER A 2 -5.08 -9.37 29.15
CA SER A 2 -5.54 -10.06 30.37
C SER A 2 -5.23 -9.19 31.58
N PHE A 3 -6.21 -9.01 32.47
CA PHE A 3 -6.08 -8.21 33.68
C PHE A 3 -6.19 -9.12 34.91
N ALA A 4 -5.32 -8.91 35.90
CA ALA A 4 -5.36 -9.66 37.14
C ALA A 4 -4.99 -8.77 38.35
N PRO A 5 -5.94 -8.44 39.25
CA PRO A 5 -5.61 -7.84 40.54
C PRO A 5 -4.98 -8.90 41.46
N SER A 6 -3.76 -8.65 41.92
CA SER A 6 -2.96 -9.62 42.71
C SER A 6 -3.15 -9.51 44.22
N ALA A 7 -3.62 -8.36 44.74
CA ALA A 7 -3.95 -8.17 46.15
C ALA A 7 -4.79 -6.90 46.37
N PHE A 8 -5.68 -6.92 47.38
CA PHE A 8 -6.19 -5.71 48.02
C PHE A 8 -5.54 -5.54 49.40
N LYS A 9 -5.05 -4.32 49.67
CA LYS A 9 -4.40 -3.95 50.94
C LYS A 9 -5.15 -2.78 51.55
N TYR A 10 -5.40 -2.86 52.86
CA TYR A 10 -5.89 -1.71 53.63
C TYR A 10 -5.14 -1.60 54.96
N LYS A 11 -5.12 -0.39 55.52
CA LYS A 11 -4.50 -0.09 56.81
C LYS A 11 -5.58 0.36 57.79
N LYS A 12 -5.70 -0.33 58.93
CA LYS A 12 -6.61 0.10 60.00
C LYS A 12 -6.00 1.30 60.72
N THR A 13 -6.82 2.29 61.08
CA THR A 13 -6.38 3.50 61.79
C THR A 13 -5.70 3.23 63.13
N SER A 14 -5.96 2.09 63.76
CA SER A 14 -5.38 1.68 65.04
C SER A 14 -4.15 0.77 64.93
N ASN A 15 -3.63 0.49 63.73
CA ASN A 15 -2.52 -0.47 63.56
C ASN A 15 -1.54 -0.04 62.46
N SER A 16 -0.23 -0.24 62.66
CA SER A 16 0.81 0.24 61.74
C SER A 16 1.01 -0.63 60.49
N ASN A 17 0.70 -1.93 60.60
CA ASN A 17 0.95 -2.91 59.54
C ASN A 17 -0.26 -3.11 58.61
N PRO A 18 -0.06 -3.16 57.28
CA PRO A 18 -1.13 -3.37 56.31
C PRO A 18 -1.71 -4.78 56.42
N VAL A 19 -3.05 -4.89 56.33
CA VAL A 19 -3.75 -6.17 56.27
C VAL A 19 -3.92 -6.55 54.80
N ASN A 20 -3.47 -7.75 54.44
CA ASN A 20 -3.66 -8.33 53.12
C ASN A 20 -5.00 -9.09 53.10
N ILE A 21 -5.89 -8.75 52.17
CA ILE A 21 -7.10 -9.53 51.91
C ILE A 21 -6.76 -10.57 50.84
N ARG A 22 -7.05 -11.85 51.11
CA ARG A 22 -6.95 -12.91 50.09
C ARG A 22 -8.00 -12.64 49.03
N VAL A 23 -7.56 -12.43 47.79
CA VAL A 23 -8.46 -12.31 46.63
C VAL A 23 -8.66 -13.73 46.09
N PHE A 24 -9.91 -14.18 46.00
CA PHE A 24 -10.23 -15.34 45.18
C PHE A 24 -10.18 -14.88 43.72
N LYS A 25 -9.26 -15.44 42.95
CA LYS A 25 -9.22 -15.22 41.49
C LYS A 25 -10.47 -15.88 40.90
N ASP A 26 -11.44 -15.07 40.49
CA ASP A 26 -12.47 -15.56 39.57
C ASP A 26 -11.90 -15.68 38.14
N LYS A 27 -12.58 -16.44 37.29
CA LYS A 27 -12.12 -16.87 35.96
C LYS A 27 -11.57 -15.69 35.15
N SER A 28 -10.42 -15.91 34.50
CA SER A 28 -9.93 -14.97 33.49
C SER A 28 -10.91 -14.89 32.33
N PHE A 29 -11.16 -13.69 31.83
CA PHE A 29 -11.95 -13.47 30.62
C PHE A 29 -11.04 -12.89 29.51
N THR A 30 -11.37 -13.21 28.27
CA THR A 30 -10.68 -12.70 27.08
C THR A 30 -11.60 -11.68 26.41
N ILE A 31 -11.04 -10.52 26.04
CA ILE A 31 -11.74 -9.57 25.17
C ILE A 31 -11.31 -9.88 23.74
N LEU A 32 -12.27 -10.28 22.91
CA LEU A 32 -12.08 -10.48 21.48
C LEU A 32 -12.23 -9.15 20.74
N ALA A 33 -11.41 -8.94 19.72
CA ALA A 33 -11.51 -7.74 18.90
C ALA A 33 -12.76 -7.84 18.01
N GLY A 34 -13.66 -6.86 18.10
CA GLY A 34 -14.87 -6.79 17.27
C GLY A 34 -14.64 -6.26 15.86
N HIS A 35 -13.42 -5.89 15.52
CA HIS A 35 -13.01 -5.40 14.20
C HIS A 35 -11.53 -5.72 13.99
N SER A 36 -11.09 -5.59 12.74
CA SER A 36 -9.71 -5.80 12.33
C SER A 36 -9.02 -4.50 11.96
N VAL A 37 -7.70 -4.53 12.02
CA VAL A 37 -6.84 -3.41 11.64
C VAL A 37 -5.76 -3.94 10.71
N VAL A 38 -5.57 -3.28 9.57
CA VAL A 38 -4.46 -3.55 8.66
C VAL A 38 -3.51 -2.39 8.73
N ASN A 39 -2.22 -2.68 8.83
CA ASN A 39 -1.17 -1.70 8.65
C ASN A 39 -0.21 -2.19 7.58
N GLY A 40 0.52 -1.30 6.91
CA GLY A 40 1.51 -1.69 5.91
C GLY A 40 2.31 -0.49 5.45
N ASN A 41 3.14 -0.67 4.43
CA ASN A 41 3.80 0.44 3.74
C ASN A 41 3.38 0.42 2.27
N ILE A 42 3.17 1.60 1.70
CA ILE A 42 3.15 1.75 0.24
C ILE A 42 4.58 1.62 -0.27
N LEU A 43 4.75 0.94 -1.41
CA LEU A 43 6.08 0.63 -1.95
C LEU A 43 6.19 1.07 -3.42
N PRO A 44 6.05 2.37 -3.74
CA PRO A 44 6.13 2.85 -5.10
C PRO A 44 7.56 2.77 -5.64
N GLU A 45 7.73 2.01 -6.73
CA GLU A 45 9.05 1.68 -7.26
C GLU A 45 9.90 2.90 -7.61
N ALA A 46 9.28 3.96 -8.14
CA ALA A 46 10.03 5.15 -8.59
C ALA A 46 10.72 5.92 -7.45
N PHE A 47 10.38 5.61 -6.19
CA PHE A 47 10.92 6.28 -5.00
C PHE A 47 11.90 5.41 -4.21
N TYR A 48 12.40 4.33 -4.83
CA TYR A 48 13.48 3.53 -4.29
C TYR A 48 14.84 4.12 -4.68
N LYS A 49 15.75 4.17 -3.71
CA LYS A 49 17.17 4.47 -3.95
C LYS A 49 17.90 3.22 -4.43
N GLU A 50 19.11 3.42 -4.96
CA GLU A 50 20.00 2.34 -5.43
C GLU A 50 20.27 1.27 -4.37
N ASN A 51 20.25 1.63 -3.09
CA ASN A 51 20.45 0.70 -1.98
C ASN A 51 19.22 -0.19 -1.68
N GLY A 52 18.16 -0.10 -2.49
CA GLY A 52 16.95 -0.90 -2.36
C GLY A 52 16.00 -0.44 -1.25
N GLN A 53 16.22 0.74 -0.66
CA GLN A 53 15.33 1.34 0.34
C GLN A 53 14.51 2.48 -0.26
N LEU A 54 13.33 2.72 0.31
CA LEU A 54 12.55 3.92 0.02
C LEU A 54 13.32 5.18 0.40
N ASP A 55 13.14 6.23 -0.38
CA ASP A 55 13.66 7.55 -0.05
C ASP A 55 12.83 8.21 1.07
N TYR A 56 13.34 8.12 2.30
CA TYR A 56 12.73 8.71 3.48
C TYR A 56 12.74 10.25 3.51
N SER A 57 13.32 10.93 2.51
CA SER A 57 13.18 12.38 2.36
C SER A 57 11.83 12.79 1.75
N ILE A 58 11.12 11.86 1.14
CA ILE A 58 9.84 12.08 0.47
C ILE A 58 8.69 12.00 1.47
N ASP A 59 7.75 12.93 1.36
CA ASP A 59 6.47 12.89 2.08
C ASP A 59 5.44 12.09 1.27
N TYR A 60 5.39 10.79 1.53
CA TYR A 60 4.54 9.85 0.82
C TYR A 60 3.03 10.13 0.96
N SER A 61 2.63 10.87 1.99
CA SER A 61 1.23 11.29 2.19
C SER A 61 0.76 12.29 1.11
N LYS A 62 1.70 12.95 0.42
CA LYS A 62 1.43 13.97 -0.61
C LYS A 62 1.44 13.43 -2.04
N LEU A 63 1.76 12.15 -2.25
CA LEU A 63 1.85 11.55 -3.59
C LEU A 63 0.50 11.28 -4.25
N GLY A 64 -0.62 11.58 -3.57
CA GLY A 64 -1.96 11.24 -4.04
C GLY A 64 -2.26 9.74 -3.99
N ALA A 65 -1.53 8.99 -3.17
CA ALA A 65 -1.74 7.57 -2.97
C ALA A 65 -3.12 7.29 -2.38
N LYS A 66 -3.73 6.16 -2.77
CA LYS A 66 -4.98 5.66 -2.23
C LYS A 66 -4.79 4.24 -1.74
N VAL A 67 -5.20 3.97 -0.51
CA VAL A 67 -5.10 2.66 0.10
C VAL A 67 -6.46 2.29 0.64
N TYR A 68 -6.96 1.10 0.28
CA TYR A 68 -8.28 0.67 0.73
C TYR A 68 -8.38 -0.85 0.77
N ALA A 69 -9.29 -1.36 1.62
CA ALA A 69 -9.67 -2.76 1.66
C ALA A 69 -11.06 -2.94 1.05
N LYS A 70 -11.26 -4.03 0.32
CA LYS A 70 -12.54 -4.44 -0.24
C LYS A 70 -12.89 -5.84 0.24
N VAL A 71 -14.13 -6.05 0.66
CA VAL A 71 -14.66 -7.38 0.97
C VAL A 71 -15.68 -7.78 -0.09
N ALA A 72 -15.91 -9.09 -0.26
CA ALA A 72 -16.77 -9.64 -1.32
C ALA A 72 -18.21 -9.08 -1.35
N ASP A 73 -18.67 -8.46 -0.27
CA ASP A 73 -19.99 -7.82 -0.17
C ASP A 73 -20.03 -6.44 -0.85
N GLY A 74 -18.91 -6.01 -1.45
CA GLY A 74 -18.80 -4.79 -2.26
C GLY A 74 -18.40 -3.54 -1.49
N ASN A 75 -18.44 -3.58 -0.15
CA ASN A 75 -18.01 -2.46 0.68
C ASN A 75 -16.50 -2.22 0.56
N THR A 76 -16.14 -0.94 0.47
CA THR A 76 -14.76 -0.45 0.44
C THR A 76 -14.49 0.37 1.70
N TYR A 77 -13.34 0.13 2.31
CA TYR A 77 -12.87 0.79 3.52
C TYR A 77 -11.53 1.45 3.21
N GLU A 78 -11.53 2.78 3.10
CA GLU A 78 -10.33 3.57 2.86
C GLU A 78 -9.41 3.52 4.09
N ALA A 79 -8.10 3.70 3.86
CA ALA A 79 -7.15 3.91 4.93
C ALA A 79 -7.54 5.16 5.73
N SER A 80 -7.50 5.05 7.05
CA SER A 80 -7.72 6.17 7.95
C SER A 80 -6.53 7.13 7.95
N GLU A 81 -5.34 6.64 7.63
CA GLU A 81 -4.12 7.45 7.57
C GLU A 81 -3.11 6.87 6.58
N ILE A 82 -2.41 7.76 5.86
CA ILE A 82 -1.17 7.47 5.12
C ILE A 82 -0.12 8.45 5.63
N PHE A 83 0.83 7.94 6.41
CA PHE A 83 1.85 8.72 7.05
C PHE A 83 2.91 9.19 6.04
N ALA A 84 3.64 10.26 6.39
CA ALA A 84 4.68 10.83 5.56
C ALA A 84 5.80 9.83 5.18
N ASN A 85 6.02 8.79 5.98
CA ASN A 85 7.00 7.73 5.70
C ASN A 85 6.46 6.58 4.83
N GLY A 86 5.23 6.70 4.31
CA GLY A 86 4.57 5.69 3.47
C GLY A 86 3.86 4.59 4.26
N TYR A 87 3.89 4.62 5.59
CA TYR A 87 3.09 3.71 6.41
C TYR A 87 1.60 4.03 6.24
N PHE A 88 0.73 3.03 6.25
CA PHE A 88 -0.71 3.23 6.21
C PHE A 88 -1.43 2.43 7.28
N THR A 89 -2.61 2.89 7.67
CA THR A 89 -3.53 2.17 8.57
C THR A 89 -4.92 2.14 7.96
N ILE A 90 -5.53 0.95 7.93
CA ILE A 90 -6.96 0.74 7.67
C ILE A 90 -7.54 0.18 8.96
N ASP A 91 -8.40 0.93 9.64
CA ASP A 91 -9.02 0.54 10.89
C ASP A 91 -10.50 0.19 10.72
N ASN A 92 -11.12 -0.25 11.82
CA ASN A 92 -12.55 -0.51 11.90
C ASN A 92 -13.10 -1.47 10.83
N LEU A 93 -12.27 -2.41 10.34
CA LEU A 93 -12.69 -3.40 9.35
C LEU A 93 -13.65 -4.40 10.00
N PRO A 94 -14.90 -4.54 9.50
CA PRO A 94 -15.84 -5.48 10.08
C PRO A 94 -15.36 -6.93 10.02
N LEU A 95 -15.79 -7.73 10.99
CA LEU A 95 -15.50 -9.17 10.96
C LEU A 95 -16.19 -9.80 9.75
N SER A 96 -15.41 -10.56 8.98
CA SER A 96 -15.89 -11.30 7.82
C SER A 96 -15.06 -12.56 7.68
N GLU A 97 -15.72 -13.70 7.50
CA GLU A 97 -15.05 -14.96 7.17
C GLU A 97 -14.51 -14.99 5.72
N LYS A 98 -15.02 -14.10 4.87
CA LYS A 98 -14.52 -13.88 3.51
C LYS A 98 -13.23 -13.08 3.54
N GLU A 99 -12.38 -13.33 2.55
CA GLU A 99 -11.13 -12.61 2.38
C GLU A 99 -11.36 -11.14 2.00
N TYR A 100 -10.46 -10.30 2.49
CA TYR A 100 -10.32 -8.91 2.06
C TYR A 100 -9.26 -8.82 0.97
N GLU A 101 -9.51 -7.98 -0.02
CA GLU A 101 -8.53 -7.51 -0.99
C GLU A 101 -8.07 -6.11 -0.58
N ILE A 102 -6.79 -5.97 -0.22
CA ILE A 102 -6.16 -4.70 0.13
C ILE A 102 -5.49 -4.17 -1.13
N TYR A 103 -5.78 -2.93 -1.49
CA TYR A 103 -5.26 -2.25 -2.66
C TYR A 103 -4.41 -1.06 -2.24
N VAL A 104 -3.25 -0.90 -2.87
CA VAL A 104 -2.41 0.29 -2.80
C VAL A 104 -2.26 0.85 -4.20
N LYS A 105 -2.74 2.07 -4.42
CA LYS A 105 -2.67 2.80 -5.68
C LYS A 105 -1.80 4.03 -5.50
N VAL A 106 -0.80 4.18 -6.35
CA VAL A 106 0.05 5.37 -6.40
C VAL A 106 0.04 5.90 -7.83
N PRO A 107 -0.24 7.19 -8.07
CA PRO A 107 -0.18 7.76 -9.40
C PRO A 107 1.14 7.44 -10.11
N GLY A 108 1.06 7.01 -11.38
CA GLY A 108 2.23 6.65 -12.19
C GLY A 108 2.68 5.21 -12.00
N HIS A 109 1.98 4.42 -11.19
CA HIS A 109 2.35 3.06 -10.85
C HIS A 109 1.17 2.10 -10.98
N LEU A 110 1.46 0.84 -11.30
CA LEU A 110 0.50 -0.25 -11.23
C LEU A 110 0.06 -0.51 -9.78
N THR A 111 -1.19 -0.91 -9.62
CA THR A 111 -1.78 -1.24 -8.32
C THR A 111 -1.09 -2.44 -7.67
N SER A 112 -0.83 -2.37 -6.36
CA SER A 112 -0.42 -3.52 -5.54
C SER A 112 -1.65 -4.08 -4.83
N LYS A 113 -1.80 -5.41 -4.83
CA LYS A 113 -2.99 -6.10 -4.29
C LYS A 113 -2.59 -7.25 -3.37
N LEU A 114 -3.17 -7.30 -2.17
CA LEU A 114 -3.02 -8.40 -1.23
C LEU A 114 -4.39 -8.98 -0.86
N THR A 115 -4.58 -10.28 -1.08
CA THR A 115 -5.77 -11.01 -0.63
C THR A 115 -5.47 -11.75 0.67
N THR A 116 -6.28 -11.53 1.72
CA THR A 116 -6.02 -12.14 3.03
C THR A 116 -7.26 -12.25 3.91
N LYS A 117 -7.25 -13.20 4.85
CA LYS A 117 -8.26 -13.28 5.91
C LYS A 117 -7.89 -12.34 7.06
N LEU A 118 -8.84 -11.52 7.47
CA LEU A 118 -8.68 -10.57 8.56
C LEU A 118 -9.48 -10.98 9.79
N VAL A 119 -9.61 -12.27 10.06
CA VAL A 119 -10.27 -12.80 11.26
C VAL A 119 -9.57 -14.06 11.72
N GLN A 120 -9.74 -14.39 12.99
CA GLN A 120 -9.31 -15.65 13.60
C GLN A 120 -10.44 -16.23 14.45
N ASN A 121 -10.44 -17.55 14.62
CA ASN A 121 -11.36 -18.20 15.55
C ASN A 121 -10.67 -18.35 16.91
N VAL A 122 -11.35 -17.92 17.98
CA VAL A 122 -10.91 -18.07 19.37
C VAL A 122 -12.05 -18.73 20.13
N ASP A 123 -11.85 -19.99 20.53
CA ASP A 123 -12.82 -20.78 21.30
C ASP A 123 -14.23 -20.86 20.66
N GLY A 124 -14.30 -20.90 19.33
CA GLY A 124 -15.56 -20.95 18.58
C GLY A 124 -16.13 -19.57 18.22
N GLU A 125 -15.56 -18.48 18.74
CA GLU A 125 -15.98 -17.11 18.42
C GLU A 125 -15.04 -16.45 17.39
N LEU A 126 -15.62 -15.68 16.48
CA LEU A 126 -14.87 -14.94 15.47
C LEU A 126 -14.30 -13.65 16.07
N ALA A 127 -13.00 -13.43 15.91
CA ALA A 127 -12.30 -12.25 16.41
C ALA A 127 -11.49 -11.58 15.31
N GLY A 128 -11.42 -10.25 15.37
CA GLY A 128 -10.58 -9.47 14.47
C GLY A 128 -9.10 -9.64 14.78
N VAL A 129 -8.28 -9.28 13.80
CA VAL A 129 -6.81 -9.36 13.88
C VAL A 129 -6.19 -8.00 13.58
N ARG A 130 -4.98 -7.80 14.10
CA ARG A 130 -4.10 -6.74 13.65
C ARG A 130 -3.07 -7.34 12.69
N LEU A 131 -3.20 -7.05 11.40
CA LEU A 131 -2.30 -7.53 10.37
C LEU A 131 -1.27 -6.45 10.01
N LEU A 132 -0.01 -6.84 9.84
CA LEU A 132 0.98 -6.09 9.09
C LEU A 132 1.04 -6.65 7.66
N ALA A 133 0.37 -5.98 6.73
CA ALA A 133 0.32 -6.32 5.33
C ALA A 133 1.70 -6.19 4.69
N LYS A 134 2.17 -7.29 4.09
CA LYS A 134 3.34 -7.32 3.22
C LYS A 134 2.87 -7.04 1.80
N MET A 135 2.84 -5.77 1.43
CA MET A 135 2.48 -5.34 0.08
C MET A 135 3.65 -5.60 -0.86
N ASP A 136 3.34 -5.87 -2.13
CA ASP A 136 4.33 -5.88 -3.21
C ASP A 136 4.63 -4.46 -3.66
N LYS A 137 5.79 -4.29 -4.33
CA LYS A 137 6.14 -3.01 -4.98
C LYS A 137 5.11 -2.66 -6.03
N ASN A 138 4.72 -1.39 -6.09
CA ASN A 138 3.94 -0.86 -7.20
C ASN A 138 4.92 -0.61 -8.34
N ALA A 139 4.82 -1.38 -9.43
CA ALA A 139 5.66 -1.18 -10.62
C ALA A 139 5.37 0.19 -11.25
N ALA A 140 6.41 0.94 -11.55
CA ALA A 140 6.30 2.29 -12.11
C ALA A 140 6.04 2.26 -13.63
N GLY A 141 5.44 3.32 -14.18
CA GLY A 141 5.29 3.53 -15.62
C GLY A 141 3.85 3.56 -16.16
N ASP A 142 2.82 3.40 -15.31
CA ASP A 142 1.42 3.57 -15.72
C ASP A 142 1.05 5.07 -15.68
N VAL A 143 1.50 5.78 -16.72
CA VAL A 143 1.39 7.24 -16.88
C VAL A 143 -0.04 7.66 -17.15
N ASN A 144 -0.76 6.87 -17.95
CA ASN A 144 -2.12 7.19 -18.37
C ASN A 144 -3.20 6.63 -17.41
N GLY A 145 -2.82 5.78 -16.47
CA GLY A 145 -3.69 5.23 -15.43
C GLY A 145 -4.65 4.15 -15.95
N ASP A 146 -4.31 3.45 -17.03
CA ASP A 146 -5.16 2.39 -17.60
C ASP A 146 -4.87 0.97 -17.09
N MET A 147 -4.01 0.90 -16.06
CA MET A 147 -3.59 -0.30 -15.33
C MET A 147 -2.62 -1.18 -16.11
N MET A 148 -1.91 -0.60 -17.08
CA MET A 148 -0.90 -1.27 -17.89
C MET A 148 0.28 -0.31 -18.07
N VAL A 149 1.47 -0.87 -18.25
CA VAL A 149 2.66 -0.11 -18.68
C VAL A 149 2.90 -0.48 -20.13
N ASP A 150 2.56 0.41 -21.05
CA ASP A 150 2.56 0.10 -22.47
C ASP A 150 3.02 1.27 -23.36
N ILE A 151 2.93 1.08 -24.68
CA ILE A 151 3.41 2.07 -25.65
C ILE A 151 2.76 3.46 -25.46
N GLN A 152 1.55 3.53 -24.93
CA GLN A 152 0.85 4.79 -24.72
C GLN A 152 1.52 5.61 -23.61
N ASP A 153 2.02 4.96 -22.56
CA ASP A 153 2.77 5.61 -21.48
C ASP A 153 4.10 6.18 -21.99
N ALA A 154 4.81 5.38 -22.81
CA ALA A 154 6.03 5.82 -23.46
C ALA A 154 5.79 7.01 -24.39
N ILE A 155 4.70 6.99 -25.18
CA ILE A 155 4.32 8.10 -26.08
C ILE A 155 4.10 9.38 -25.29
N ILE A 156 3.30 9.34 -24.22
CA ILE A 156 3.00 10.52 -23.39
C ILE A 156 4.28 11.12 -22.81
N SER A 157 5.16 10.27 -22.30
CA SER A 157 6.41 10.67 -21.66
C SER A 157 7.40 11.25 -22.66
N VAL A 158 7.59 10.62 -23.82
CA VAL A 158 8.46 11.14 -24.89
C VAL A 158 7.97 12.50 -25.42
N PHE A 159 6.65 12.70 -25.58
CA PHE A 159 6.10 14.00 -25.98
C PHE A 159 6.27 15.11 -24.92
N SER A 160 6.65 14.74 -23.70
CA SER A 160 6.91 15.67 -22.61
C SER A 160 8.37 15.69 -22.17
N TYR A 161 9.24 14.93 -22.83
CA TYR A 161 10.65 14.83 -22.49
C TYR A 161 11.33 16.20 -22.43
N GLY A 162 12.04 16.46 -21.34
CA GLY A 162 12.70 17.73 -21.04
C GLY A 162 11.78 18.83 -20.51
N LYS A 163 10.48 18.58 -20.32
CA LYS A 163 9.59 19.55 -19.67
C LYS A 163 9.82 19.57 -18.16
N GLU A 164 9.82 20.77 -17.61
CA GLU A 164 9.80 21.03 -16.17
C GLU A 164 8.38 21.40 -15.71
N ASN A 165 8.16 21.39 -14.39
CA ASN A 165 6.84 21.54 -13.76
C ASN A 165 5.81 20.57 -14.37
N ALA A 166 6.28 19.36 -14.67
CA ALA A 166 5.46 18.26 -15.12
C ALA A 166 4.84 17.53 -13.91
N GLY A 167 3.94 16.61 -14.21
CA GLY A 167 3.43 15.66 -13.23
C GLY A 167 3.14 14.35 -13.95
N VAL A 168 2.70 13.36 -13.19
CA VAL A 168 2.50 11.98 -13.67
C VAL A 168 1.79 11.89 -15.01
N ASN A 169 0.72 12.65 -15.24
CA ASN A 169 -0.06 12.60 -16.48
C ASN A 169 0.69 13.10 -17.73
N LYS A 170 1.90 13.64 -17.55
CA LYS A 170 2.83 14.03 -18.61
C LYS A 170 4.04 13.10 -18.69
N GLY A 171 4.14 12.09 -17.84
CA GLY A 171 5.27 11.15 -17.83
C GLY A 171 6.30 11.38 -16.74
N ASP A 172 6.06 12.28 -15.77
CA ASP A 172 6.90 12.46 -14.57
C ASP A 172 6.48 11.41 -13.53
N VAL A 173 7.03 10.21 -13.65
CA VAL A 173 6.64 9.01 -12.91
C VAL A 173 7.22 9.03 -11.50
N ASN A 174 8.42 9.59 -11.33
CA ASN A 174 9.06 9.75 -10.03
C ASN A 174 8.59 11.02 -9.26
N GLN A 175 7.75 11.85 -9.89
CA GLN A 175 7.16 13.07 -9.33
C GLN A 175 8.19 14.10 -8.87
N ASP A 176 9.34 14.17 -9.55
CA ASP A 176 10.39 15.16 -9.24
C ASP A 176 10.17 16.52 -9.93
N GLY A 177 9.10 16.63 -10.74
CA GLY A 177 8.70 17.83 -11.45
C GLY A 177 9.29 17.94 -12.86
N LYS A 178 10.07 16.96 -13.31
CA LYS A 178 10.66 16.93 -14.65
C LYS A 178 10.31 15.60 -15.33
N VAL A 179 10.23 15.63 -16.66
CA VAL A 179 10.17 14.40 -17.46
C VAL A 179 11.52 14.19 -18.09
N ASP A 180 12.24 13.15 -17.68
CA ASP A 180 13.55 12.84 -18.24
C ASP A 180 13.82 11.35 -18.42
N GLU A 181 15.10 10.99 -18.60
CA GLU A 181 15.49 9.61 -18.88
C GLU A 181 15.08 8.69 -17.73
N THR A 182 15.13 9.16 -16.47
CA THR A 182 14.78 8.34 -15.31
C THR A 182 13.33 7.85 -15.38
N ASP A 183 12.38 8.70 -15.78
CA ASP A 183 10.98 8.30 -15.95
C ASP A 183 10.81 7.25 -17.05
N LEU A 184 11.49 7.48 -18.18
CA LEU A 184 11.43 6.57 -19.32
C LEU A 184 12.05 5.20 -18.99
N ARG A 185 13.10 5.15 -18.15
CA ARG A 185 13.67 3.88 -17.69
C ARG A 185 12.70 3.09 -16.81
N PHE A 186 11.83 3.73 -16.04
CA PHE A 186 10.77 3.01 -15.33
C PHE A 186 9.75 2.38 -16.29
N ILE A 187 9.35 3.12 -17.33
CA ILE A 187 8.43 2.61 -18.35
C ILE A 187 9.05 1.45 -19.13
N GLU A 188 10.32 1.58 -19.52
CA GLU A 188 11.06 0.52 -20.21
C GLU A 188 11.17 -0.73 -19.35
N LYS A 189 11.59 -0.58 -18.09
CA LYS A 189 11.79 -1.69 -17.16
C LYS A 189 10.53 -2.54 -16.99
N ASN A 190 9.37 -1.90 -16.89
CA ASN A 190 8.10 -2.56 -16.65
C ASN A 190 7.25 -2.66 -17.92
N PHE A 191 7.86 -2.51 -19.11
CA PHE A 191 7.11 -2.48 -20.36
C PHE A 191 6.37 -3.80 -20.60
N LEU A 192 5.10 -3.71 -20.97
CA LEU A 192 4.16 -4.83 -21.09
C LEU A 192 3.72 -5.47 -19.77
N GLU A 193 3.94 -4.81 -18.64
CA GLU A 193 3.30 -5.23 -17.40
C GLU A 193 1.83 -4.84 -17.35
N LYS A 194 1.06 -5.66 -16.62
CA LYS A 194 -0.38 -5.51 -16.42
C LYS A 194 -0.68 -5.57 -14.93
N GLY A 195 -1.37 -4.55 -14.44
CA GLY A 195 -1.78 -4.46 -13.04
C GLY A 195 -2.80 -5.54 -12.63
N PRO A 196 -2.83 -5.94 -11.35
CA PRO A 196 -3.72 -6.97 -10.83
C PRO A 196 -5.20 -6.55 -10.74
N ASP A 197 -5.50 -5.27 -10.98
CA ASP A 197 -6.86 -4.72 -11.06
C ASP A 197 -7.32 -4.43 -12.50
N ALA A 198 -6.48 -4.71 -13.51
CA ALA A 198 -6.85 -4.64 -14.91
C ALA A 198 -7.83 -5.76 -15.29
N LYS A 199 -8.80 -5.44 -16.16
CA LYS A 199 -9.72 -6.46 -16.70
C LYS A 199 -8.95 -7.58 -17.42
N GLU A 200 -9.37 -8.82 -17.25
CA GLU A 200 -8.75 -9.99 -17.92
C GLU A 200 -8.62 -9.81 -19.44
N SER A 201 -9.63 -9.22 -20.07
CA SER A 201 -9.65 -8.99 -21.52
C SER A 201 -8.67 -7.92 -22.02
N LYS A 202 -8.17 -7.04 -21.15
CA LYS A 202 -7.17 -6.03 -21.53
C LYS A 202 -5.78 -6.64 -21.58
N LYS A 203 -5.00 -6.22 -22.58
CA LYS A 203 -3.59 -6.57 -22.76
C LYS A 203 -2.79 -5.30 -23.08
N PRO A 204 -1.58 -5.17 -22.54
CA PRO A 204 -0.70 -4.05 -22.84
C PRO A 204 -0.31 -4.07 -24.32
N LYS A 205 -0.15 -2.88 -24.89
CA LYS A 205 0.21 -2.69 -26.29
C LYS A 205 1.71 -2.47 -26.46
N GLU A 206 2.34 -3.32 -27.26
CA GLU A 206 3.75 -3.20 -27.63
C GLU A 206 4.04 -2.04 -28.58
N LYS A 207 3.06 -1.65 -29.41
CA LYS A 207 3.25 -0.63 -30.45
C LYS A 207 1.98 0.15 -30.76
N HIS A 208 2.17 1.38 -31.25
CA HIS A 208 1.11 2.22 -31.79
C HIS A 208 1.31 2.37 -33.30
N GLY A 209 0.59 1.58 -34.10
CA GLY A 209 0.84 1.50 -35.53
C GLY A 209 2.25 0.96 -35.84
N LYS A 210 3.12 1.82 -36.40
CA LYS A 210 4.54 1.51 -36.70
C LYS A 210 5.53 2.01 -35.64
N VAL A 211 5.03 2.68 -34.60
CA VAL A 211 5.81 3.25 -33.51
C VAL A 211 6.04 2.18 -32.44
N THR A 212 7.30 1.82 -32.23
CA THR A 212 7.78 0.90 -31.19
C THR A 212 8.47 1.68 -30.08
N LEU A 213 8.68 1.07 -28.91
CA LEU A 213 9.42 1.67 -27.80
C LEU A 213 10.81 2.14 -28.24
N GLU A 214 11.55 1.28 -28.95
CA GLU A 214 12.89 1.60 -29.48
C GLU A 214 12.88 2.83 -30.40
N LYS A 215 11.88 2.96 -31.28
CA LYS A 215 11.78 4.12 -32.19
C LYS A 215 11.46 5.41 -31.42
N LEU A 216 10.66 5.32 -30.36
CA LEU A 216 10.36 6.47 -29.50
C LEU A 216 11.60 6.94 -28.76
N PHE A 217 12.35 6.03 -28.13
CA PHE A 217 13.56 6.36 -27.38
C PHE A 217 14.60 7.00 -28.32
N ARG A 218 14.83 6.41 -29.50
CA ARG A 218 15.74 7.00 -30.49
C ARG A 218 15.34 8.41 -30.94
N SER A 219 14.04 8.73 -30.95
CA SER A 219 13.57 10.06 -31.38
C SER A 219 14.00 11.21 -30.45
N ILE A 220 14.36 10.88 -29.20
CA ILE A 220 14.87 11.81 -28.18
C ILE A 220 16.34 11.55 -27.82
N GLY A 221 17.04 10.73 -28.62
CA GLY A 221 18.47 10.44 -28.43
C GLY A 221 18.78 9.38 -27.36
N LEU A 222 17.80 8.56 -26.96
CA LEU A 222 18.00 7.44 -26.04
C LEU A 222 18.05 6.10 -26.80
N GLU A 223 18.73 5.12 -26.22
CA GLU A 223 18.71 3.71 -26.63
C GLU A 223 18.10 2.85 -25.53
N LEU A 224 17.53 1.70 -25.89
CA LEU A 224 17.04 0.74 -24.91
C LEU A 224 18.20 0.05 -24.18
N ILE A 225 17.99 -0.32 -22.93
CA ILE A 225 18.92 -1.12 -22.13
C ILE A 225 18.56 -2.60 -22.31
N GLU A 226 19.54 -3.42 -22.70
CA GLU A 226 19.41 -4.89 -22.81
C GLU A 226 19.43 -5.60 -21.45
#